data_AF-A0A812UB06-F1
#
_entry.id   AF-A0A812UB06-F1
#
_cell.length_a   1.000
_cell.length_b   1.000
_cell.length_c   1.000
_cell.angle_alpha   90.00
_cell.angle_beta   90.00
_cell.angle_gamma   90.00
#
_symmetry.space_group_name_H-M   'P 1'
#
loop_
_entity.id
_entity.type
_entity.pdbx_description
1 polymer ?
#
loop_
_entity_poly.entity_id
_entity_poly.type
_entity_poly.pdbx_seq_one_letter_code
_entity_poly.pdbx_strand_id
1 'polypeptide(L)'
;MWRRALTMPGLLLLGLLAFIEGVRRAEQDMEDVDPSPKAGKGKLQPRSLPDTCEGGTLMLEGQYNVDKEHAISGGCQVRGKGKGANIHLNAPLVFEGDQDASFAGTLRFIGKGVLQKACVVVQGRLTVGLGHGDYILFTGCHNKEIEQLGGALYVEQGLVMRSGTLEVKGSSSLAGGGGIYIRKGGLRQSAGSIKLDGCKSEGIGGGLLIKAGGFNQDATADIHCVDCSAKHGGCLATEQADLALDVHGTIEAHNCVAEGSGRFAFTSNTDNAPGQQWSLVLGTAS
;
A
#
# COMPACT_ATOMS: atom_id res chain seq x y z
N MET A 1 32.78 -27.06 45.99
CA MET A 1 32.88 -28.54 45.93
C MET A 1 31.56 -29.06 45.36
N TRP A 2 31.60 -30.04 44.46
CA TRP A 2 30.48 -30.66 43.70
C TRP A 2 30.11 -30.03 42.35
N ARG A 3 30.79 -30.52 41.30
CA ARG A 3 30.27 -30.63 39.93
C ARG A 3 29.60 -32.00 39.80
N ARG A 4 28.39 -32.08 39.25
CA ARG A 4 27.84 -33.32 38.68
C ARG A 4 27.65 -33.10 37.18
N ALA A 5 28.50 -33.77 36.41
CA ALA A 5 28.32 -33.97 34.98
C ALA A 5 27.41 -35.19 34.80
N LEU A 6 26.32 -35.01 34.05
CA LEU A 6 25.49 -36.11 33.55
C LEU A 6 25.96 -36.41 32.12
N THR A 7 26.61 -37.55 31.95
CA THR A 7 26.88 -38.17 30.67
C THR A 7 25.73 -39.14 30.36
N MET A 8 25.05 -38.92 29.23
CA MET A 8 24.20 -39.94 28.60
C MET A 8 24.76 -40.25 27.22
N PRO A 9 25.32 -41.45 26.99
CA PRO A 9 25.58 -41.95 25.65
C PRO A 9 24.56 -43.03 25.28
N GLY A 10 24.10 -43.00 24.03
CA GLY A 10 23.86 -44.27 23.34
C GLY A 10 22.43 -44.69 22.99
N LEU A 11 21.46 -43.78 22.84
CA LEU A 11 20.14 -44.17 22.30
C LEU A 11 19.63 -43.33 21.10
N LEU A 12 20.39 -42.35 20.63
CA LEU A 12 19.95 -41.46 19.54
C LEU A 12 20.45 -41.87 18.13
N LEU A 13 21.29 -42.90 18.01
CA LEU A 13 21.90 -43.24 16.72
C LEU A 13 21.13 -44.27 15.88
N LEU A 14 20.25 -45.08 16.49
CA LEU A 14 19.49 -46.11 15.77
C LEU A 14 18.19 -45.60 15.13
N GLY A 15 17.66 -44.45 15.58
CA GLY A 15 16.46 -43.84 14.98
C GLY A 15 16.73 -43.11 13.66
N LEU A 16 17.96 -42.62 13.43
CA LEU A 16 18.27 -41.81 12.25
C LEU A 16 18.45 -42.64 10.98
N LEU A 17 18.89 -43.90 11.08
CA LEU A 17 19.08 -44.78 9.92
C LEU A 17 17.75 -45.31 9.36
N ALA A 18 16.77 -45.62 10.22
CA ALA A 18 15.44 -46.04 9.76
C ALA A 18 14.65 -44.94 9.03
N PHE A 19 14.97 -43.66 9.29
CA PHE A 19 14.33 -42.53 8.60
C PHE A 19 14.90 -42.32 7.19
N ILE A 20 16.18 -42.62 6.95
CA ILE A 20 16.83 -42.45 5.64
C ILE A 20 16.36 -43.53 4.64
N GLU A 21 16.12 -44.76 5.10
CA GLU A 21 15.58 -45.83 4.23
C GLU A 21 14.12 -45.58 3.83
N GLY A 22 13.32 -44.91 4.69
CA GLY A 22 11.94 -44.54 4.40
C GLY A 22 11.80 -43.45 3.33
N VAL A 23 12.72 -42.48 3.31
CA VAL A 23 12.70 -41.38 2.34
C VAL A 23 13.03 -41.88 0.93
N ARG A 24 13.89 -42.90 0.77
CA ARG A 24 14.29 -43.42 -0.56
C ARG A 24 13.19 -44.21 -1.28
N ARG A 25 12.21 -44.77 -0.57
CA ARG A 25 11.11 -45.54 -1.18
C ARG A 25 9.93 -44.69 -1.66
N ALA A 26 9.90 -43.39 -1.36
CA ALA A 26 8.87 -42.48 -1.85
C ALA A 26 9.23 -41.81 -3.20
N GLU A 27 10.45 -42.03 -3.72
CA GLU A 27 10.93 -41.40 -4.95
C GLU A 27 10.74 -42.25 -6.22
N GLN A 28 10.32 -43.52 -6.13
CA GLN A 28 10.32 -44.46 -7.26
C GLN A 28 8.97 -44.75 -7.93
N ASP A 29 7.86 -44.21 -7.42
CA ASP A 29 6.51 -44.46 -7.97
C ASP A 29 5.93 -43.25 -8.73
N MET A 30 6.77 -42.36 -9.27
CA MET A 30 6.32 -41.14 -9.97
C MET A 30 6.79 -41.06 -11.44
N GLU A 31 6.80 -42.20 -12.12
CA GLU A 31 6.98 -42.31 -13.58
C GLU A 31 5.70 -42.88 -14.21
N ASP A 32 4.68 -42.05 -14.42
CA ASP A 32 3.67 -42.17 -15.50
C ASP A 32 2.56 -41.10 -15.33
N VAL A 33 2.96 -39.83 -15.19
CA VAL A 33 2.02 -38.71 -15.25
C VAL A 33 1.98 -38.20 -16.70
N ASP A 34 0.85 -38.52 -17.34
CA ASP A 34 0.37 -38.05 -18.63
C ASP A 34 0.78 -36.58 -18.90
N PRO A 35 1.47 -36.27 -20.02
CA PRO A 35 1.94 -34.92 -20.31
C PRO A 35 0.77 -33.94 -20.32
N SER A 36 0.78 -33.04 -19.31
CA SER A 36 -0.18 -31.96 -19.14
C SER A 36 -0.60 -31.36 -20.50
N PRO A 37 -1.91 -31.22 -20.75
CA PRO A 37 -2.41 -30.68 -22.00
C PRO A 37 -1.77 -29.32 -22.25
N LYS A 38 -1.12 -29.17 -23.40
CA LYS A 38 -0.49 -27.92 -23.84
C LYS A 38 -1.54 -26.82 -23.84
N ALA A 39 -1.62 -26.08 -22.73
CA ALA A 39 -2.52 -24.95 -22.57
C ALA A 39 -2.19 -23.93 -23.64
N GLY A 40 -3.06 -23.83 -24.65
CA GLY A 40 -2.93 -22.84 -25.71
C GLY A 40 -2.81 -21.45 -25.08
N LYS A 41 -1.79 -20.68 -25.51
CA LYS A 41 -1.56 -19.29 -25.11
C LYS A 41 -2.64 -18.37 -25.68
N GLY A 42 -3.90 -18.61 -25.34
CA GLY A 42 -4.99 -17.68 -25.62
C GLY A 42 -4.72 -16.39 -24.86
N LYS A 43 -4.59 -15.27 -25.58
CA LYS A 43 -4.54 -13.94 -24.95
C LYS A 43 -5.86 -13.75 -24.20
N LEU A 44 -5.82 -13.79 -22.87
CA LEU A 44 -6.96 -13.45 -22.02
C LEU A 44 -7.34 -12.00 -22.32
N GLN A 45 -8.57 -11.79 -22.82
CA GLN A 45 -9.09 -10.45 -23.03
C GLN A 45 -9.44 -9.83 -21.66
N PRO A 46 -9.07 -8.57 -21.40
CA PRO A 46 -9.48 -7.86 -20.18
C PRO A 46 -11.00 -7.78 -20.07
N ARG A 47 -11.52 -7.86 -18.84
CA ARG A 47 -12.96 -7.75 -18.54
C ARG A 47 -13.31 -6.32 -18.15
N SER A 48 -14.58 -5.92 -18.31
CA SER A 48 -15.09 -4.71 -17.67
C SER A 48 -15.21 -4.92 -16.16
N LEU A 49 -15.00 -3.85 -15.38
CA LEU A 49 -15.24 -3.87 -13.94
C LEU A 49 -16.76 -3.90 -13.67
N PRO A 50 -17.25 -4.66 -12.68
CA PRO A 50 -18.65 -4.60 -12.29
C PRO A 50 -19.06 -3.22 -11.77
N ASP A 51 -20.26 -2.76 -12.14
CA ASP A 51 -20.81 -1.44 -11.75
C ASP A 51 -21.28 -1.42 -10.28
N THR A 52 -21.55 -2.59 -9.69
CA THR A 52 -22.15 -2.73 -8.37
C THR A 52 -21.36 -3.67 -7.48
N CYS A 53 -21.35 -3.38 -6.19
CA CYS A 53 -20.78 -4.24 -5.17
C CYS A 53 -21.88 -5.17 -4.62
N GLU A 54 -22.30 -6.17 -5.41
CA GLU A 54 -23.35 -7.09 -5.00
C GLU A 54 -22.96 -7.82 -3.69
N GLY A 55 -23.85 -7.78 -2.69
CA GLY A 55 -23.56 -8.33 -1.37
C GLY A 55 -22.46 -7.58 -0.58
N GLY A 56 -22.12 -6.35 -0.99
CA GLY A 56 -21.12 -5.51 -0.33
C GLY A 56 -19.67 -5.95 -0.57
N THR A 57 -19.44 -6.98 -1.38
CA THR A 57 -18.08 -7.46 -1.70
C THR A 57 -17.89 -7.65 -3.20
N LEU A 58 -16.88 -7.00 -3.76
CA LEU A 58 -16.45 -7.14 -5.14
C LEU A 58 -15.22 -8.06 -5.22
N MET A 59 -15.43 -9.32 -5.59
CA MET A 59 -14.36 -10.30 -5.77
C MET A 59 -13.76 -10.20 -7.18
N LEU A 60 -12.48 -9.86 -7.29
CA LEU A 60 -11.80 -9.65 -8.57
C LEU A 60 -10.69 -10.69 -8.79
N GLU A 61 -10.57 -11.19 -10.02
CA GLU A 61 -9.50 -12.09 -10.45
C GLU A 61 -9.16 -11.87 -11.93
N GLY A 62 -7.88 -11.74 -12.24
CA GLY A 62 -7.39 -11.58 -13.62
C GLY A 62 -7.15 -10.13 -14.03
N GLN A 63 -7.63 -9.73 -15.21
CA GLN A 63 -7.37 -8.40 -15.78
C GLN A 63 -8.68 -7.66 -16.07
N TYR A 64 -8.73 -6.39 -15.67
CA TYR A 64 -9.86 -5.50 -15.86
C TYR A 64 -9.41 -4.18 -16.49
N ASN A 65 -10.26 -3.60 -17.33
CA ASN A 65 -10.05 -2.27 -17.90
C ASN A 65 -11.15 -1.31 -17.44
N VAL A 66 -10.75 -0.08 -17.11
CA VAL A 66 -11.62 1.05 -16.81
C VAL A 66 -11.36 2.12 -17.87
N ASP A 67 -12.16 2.11 -18.93
CA ASP A 67 -11.98 2.96 -20.13
C ASP A 67 -12.73 4.30 -20.05
N LYS A 68 -13.70 4.39 -19.15
CA LYS A 68 -14.48 5.58 -18.82
C LYS A 68 -14.55 5.71 -17.31
N GLU A 69 -14.83 6.91 -16.80
CA GLU A 69 -15.00 7.10 -15.36
C GLU A 69 -16.03 6.08 -14.84
N HIS A 70 -15.62 5.29 -13.85
CA HIS A 70 -16.39 4.18 -13.33
C HIS A 70 -16.69 4.42 -11.87
N ALA A 71 -17.97 4.67 -11.57
CA ALA A 71 -18.45 4.91 -10.23
C ALA A 71 -19.01 3.61 -9.62
N ILE A 72 -18.50 3.24 -8.45
CA ILE A 72 -19.06 2.19 -7.61
C ILE A 72 -19.77 2.89 -6.46
N SER A 73 -21.10 2.75 -6.43
CA SER A 73 -21.91 3.31 -5.35
C SER A 73 -22.03 2.36 -4.18
N GLY A 74 -22.09 2.93 -2.98
CA GLY A 74 -22.25 2.20 -1.73
C GLY A 74 -20.96 1.64 -1.14
N GLY A 75 -21.05 1.16 0.10
CA GLY A 75 -19.95 0.59 0.84
C GLY A 75 -19.50 -0.70 0.18
N CYS A 76 -18.24 -0.75 -0.22
CA CYS A 76 -17.73 -1.85 -1.03
C CYS A 76 -16.41 -2.39 -0.49
N GLN A 77 -16.37 -3.69 -0.27
CA GLN A 77 -15.14 -4.42 -0.04
C GLN A 77 -14.61 -5.00 -1.35
N VAL A 78 -13.57 -4.38 -1.92
CA VAL A 78 -12.90 -4.91 -3.12
C VAL A 78 -11.81 -5.87 -2.69
N ARG A 79 -11.89 -7.11 -3.20
CA ARG A 79 -10.97 -8.17 -2.80
C ARG A 79 -10.39 -8.91 -3.99
N GLY A 80 -9.05 -8.96 -4.06
CA GLY A 80 -8.34 -9.80 -5.01
C GLY A 80 -8.43 -11.28 -4.63
N LYS A 81 -8.85 -12.14 -5.56
CA LYS A 81 -8.92 -13.60 -5.40
C LYS A 81 -7.72 -14.30 -6.06
N GLY A 82 -7.26 -15.40 -5.47
CA GLY A 82 -6.25 -16.27 -6.08
C GLY A 82 -4.95 -15.51 -6.35
N LYS A 83 -4.61 -15.33 -7.64
CA LYS A 83 -3.41 -14.57 -8.07
C LYS A 83 -3.57 -13.05 -7.98
N GLY A 84 -4.76 -12.57 -7.62
CA GLY A 84 -5.09 -11.16 -7.55
C GLY A 84 -5.74 -10.61 -8.82
N ALA A 85 -5.94 -9.30 -8.83
CA ALA A 85 -6.52 -8.58 -9.95
C ALA A 85 -5.62 -7.43 -10.40
N ASN A 86 -5.47 -7.29 -11.72
CA ASN A 86 -4.87 -6.15 -12.38
C ASN A 86 -5.98 -5.28 -12.97
N ILE A 87 -6.03 -4.02 -12.58
CA ILE A 87 -7.06 -3.06 -12.96
C ILE A 87 -6.36 -1.94 -13.71
N HIS A 88 -6.51 -1.91 -15.02
CA HIS A 88 -5.91 -0.89 -15.89
C HIS A 88 -6.85 0.32 -15.97
N LEU A 89 -6.34 1.48 -15.55
CA LEU A 89 -7.09 2.72 -15.41
C LEU A 89 -6.74 3.66 -16.56
N ASN A 90 -7.58 3.70 -17.59
CA ASN A 90 -7.57 4.74 -18.63
C ASN A 90 -8.46 5.93 -18.21
N ALA A 91 -9.29 5.74 -17.19
CA ALA A 91 -10.13 6.75 -16.56
C ALA A 91 -10.22 6.50 -15.04
N PRO A 92 -10.68 7.49 -14.23
CA PRO A 92 -10.78 7.35 -12.79
C PRO A 92 -11.76 6.26 -12.34
N LEU A 93 -11.40 5.53 -11.29
CA LEU A 93 -12.30 4.64 -10.55
C LEU A 93 -12.75 5.35 -9.27
N VAL A 94 -14.04 5.58 -9.14
CA VAL A 94 -14.62 6.40 -8.07
C VAL A 94 -15.49 5.52 -7.16
N PHE A 95 -15.24 5.54 -5.87
CA PHE A 95 -16.13 4.98 -4.84
C PHE A 95 -16.97 6.12 -4.29
N GLU A 96 -18.23 6.17 -4.70
CA GLU A 96 -19.15 7.28 -4.46
C GLU A 96 -19.97 7.13 -3.18
N GLY A 97 -20.30 8.29 -2.61
CA GLY A 97 -21.11 8.42 -1.40
C GLY A 97 -20.29 8.44 -0.11
N ASP A 98 -20.96 8.66 1.01
CA ASP A 98 -20.34 8.77 2.34
C ASP A 98 -20.01 7.40 2.95
N GLN A 99 -20.13 6.32 2.17
CA GLN A 99 -19.93 4.95 2.64
C GLN A 99 -18.46 4.53 2.49
N ASP A 100 -17.99 3.77 3.46
CA ASP A 100 -16.59 3.35 3.52
C ASP A 100 -16.27 2.28 2.46
N ALA A 101 -15.08 2.37 1.87
CA ALA A 101 -14.52 1.36 0.99
C ALA A 101 -13.44 0.56 1.72
N SER A 102 -13.23 -0.70 1.32
CA SER A 102 -12.10 -1.48 1.82
C SER A 102 -11.43 -2.31 0.75
N PHE A 103 -10.10 -2.38 0.81
CA PHE A 103 -9.27 -3.13 -0.13
C PHE A 103 -8.54 -4.27 0.60
N ALA A 104 -8.64 -5.47 0.03
CA ALA A 104 -8.03 -6.69 0.57
C ALA A 104 -7.53 -7.64 -0.53
N GLY A 105 -6.69 -8.59 -0.15
CA GLY A 105 -6.01 -9.49 -1.08
C GLY A 105 -4.98 -8.78 -1.96
N THR A 106 -4.74 -9.33 -3.15
CA THR A 106 -3.78 -8.77 -4.12
C THR A 106 -4.50 -7.95 -5.18
N LEU A 107 -4.36 -6.62 -5.13
CA LEU A 107 -4.93 -5.69 -6.10
C LEU A 107 -3.83 -4.82 -6.70
N ARG A 108 -3.86 -4.63 -8.03
CA ARG A 108 -2.90 -3.77 -8.75
C ARG A 108 -3.66 -2.78 -9.64
N PHE A 109 -3.65 -1.52 -9.26
CA PHE A 109 -4.19 -0.40 -10.02
C PHE A 109 -3.09 0.19 -10.89
N ILE A 110 -3.26 0.14 -12.21
CA ILE A 110 -2.23 0.47 -13.20
C ILE A 110 -2.74 1.63 -14.04
N GLY A 111 -2.25 2.84 -13.77
CA GLY A 111 -2.53 4.01 -14.59
C GLY A 111 -1.95 3.85 -16.00
N LYS A 112 -2.70 4.29 -17.01
CA LYS A 112 -2.29 4.23 -18.42
C LYS A 112 -2.04 5.60 -19.05
N GLY A 113 -2.17 6.67 -18.28
CA GLY A 113 -1.97 8.03 -18.76
C GLY A 113 -2.21 9.07 -17.68
N VAL A 114 -2.34 10.33 -18.12
CA VAL A 114 -2.63 11.47 -17.25
C VAL A 114 -4.15 11.67 -17.18
N LEU A 115 -4.69 11.61 -15.96
CA LEU A 115 -6.10 11.75 -15.66
C LEU A 115 -6.41 13.15 -15.09
N GLN A 116 -7.70 13.50 -15.08
CA GLN A 116 -8.23 14.71 -14.43
C GLN A 116 -8.51 14.52 -12.93
N LYS A 117 -8.25 13.32 -12.40
CA LYS A 117 -8.46 12.98 -10.99
C LYS A 117 -7.36 12.01 -10.59
N ALA A 118 -7.26 11.68 -9.30
CA ALA A 118 -6.53 10.50 -8.88
C ALA A 118 -7.03 9.26 -9.64
N CYS A 119 -6.15 8.29 -9.87
CA CYS A 119 -6.51 6.98 -10.44
C CYS A 119 -7.70 6.34 -9.69
N VAL A 120 -7.66 6.39 -8.35
CA VAL A 120 -8.74 5.94 -7.49
C VAL A 120 -9.17 7.06 -6.56
N VAL A 121 -10.46 7.32 -6.51
CA VAL A 121 -11.09 8.33 -5.66
C VAL A 121 -12.04 7.63 -4.69
N VAL A 122 -11.87 7.86 -3.40
CA VAL A 122 -12.75 7.33 -2.35
C VAL A 122 -13.39 8.48 -1.58
N GLN A 123 -14.71 8.66 -1.71
CA GLN A 123 -15.47 9.71 -1.04
C GLN A 123 -15.75 9.41 0.46
N GLY A 124 -15.74 8.13 0.84
CA GLY A 124 -15.79 7.71 2.23
C GLY A 124 -14.41 7.58 2.86
N ARG A 125 -14.32 6.76 3.93
CA ARG A 125 -13.04 6.31 4.47
C ARG A 125 -12.56 5.10 3.68
N LEU A 126 -11.25 4.99 3.48
CA LEU A 126 -10.64 3.78 2.92
C LEU A 126 -10.01 2.95 4.04
N THR A 127 -10.34 1.66 4.10
CA THR A 127 -9.63 0.69 4.94
C THR A 127 -8.80 -0.27 4.08
N VAL A 128 -7.51 -0.40 4.36
CA VAL A 128 -6.60 -1.34 3.69
C VAL A 128 -6.11 -2.39 4.69
N GLY A 129 -6.01 -3.64 4.24
CA GLY A 129 -5.37 -4.70 5.02
C GLY A 129 -6.31 -5.43 5.96
N LEU A 130 -7.31 -6.12 5.41
CA LEU A 130 -8.26 -6.93 6.18
C LEU A 130 -7.74 -8.35 6.46
N GLY A 131 -6.60 -8.74 5.88
CA GLY A 131 -5.92 -10.01 6.15
C GLY A 131 -4.40 -9.93 6.06
N HIS A 132 -3.72 -10.91 6.66
CA HIS A 132 -2.27 -11.06 6.54
C HIS A 132 -1.87 -11.35 5.09
N GLY A 133 -0.94 -10.57 4.54
CA GLY A 133 -0.45 -10.72 3.17
C GLY A 133 -1.23 -9.95 2.11
N ASP A 134 -2.17 -9.09 2.51
CA ASP A 134 -2.80 -8.15 1.58
C ASP A 134 -1.73 -7.25 0.92
N TYR A 135 -1.83 -7.09 -0.40
CA TYR A 135 -0.87 -6.33 -1.20
C TYR A 135 -1.62 -5.49 -2.22
N ILE A 136 -1.70 -4.19 -1.96
CA ILE A 136 -2.37 -3.20 -2.80
C ILE A 136 -1.31 -2.35 -3.46
N LEU A 137 -1.25 -2.35 -4.79
CA LEU A 137 -0.28 -1.60 -5.56
C LEU A 137 -0.98 -0.58 -6.47
N PHE A 138 -0.47 0.65 -6.48
CA PHE A 138 -0.76 1.65 -7.47
C PHE A 138 0.50 1.97 -8.28
N THR A 139 0.40 2.04 -9.60
CA THR A 139 1.56 2.34 -10.44
C THR A 139 1.21 3.19 -11.65
N GLY A 140 2.06 4.18 -11.97
CA GLY A 140 1.93 5.00 -13.17
C GLY A 140 0.69 5.89 -13.18
N CYS A 141 0.26 6.37 -12.01
CA CYS A 141 -0.94 7.19 -11.86
C CYS A 141 -0.59 8.67 -11.81
N HIS A 142 -1.10 9.43 -12.77
CA HIS A 142 -0.75 10.84 -12.95
C HIS A 142 -2.01 11.70 -13.00
N ASN A 143 -2.04 12.74 -12.19
CA ASN A 143 -3.16 13.66 -12.08
C ASN A 143 -2.72 15.09 -12.38
N LYS A 144 -3.41 15.76 -13.30
CA LYS A 144 -3.11 17.14 -13.71
C LYS A 144 -4.06 18.21 -13.16
N GLU A 145 -5.08 17.81 -12.39
CA GLU A 145 -6.02 18.75 -11.76
C GLU A 145 -5.53 19.28 -10.42
N ILE A 146 -6.02 20.46 -10.05
CA ILE A 146 -5.67 21.16 -8.80
C ILE A 146 -6.69 20.97 -7.67
N GLU A 147 -7.92 20.58 -7.99
CA GLU A 147 -8.99 20.48 -6.98
C GLU A 147 -9.14 19.08 -6.39
N GLN A 148 -8.94 18.04 -7.21
CA GLN A 148 -9.04 16.64 -6.82
C GLN A 148 -7.65 16.03 -6.78
N LEU A 149 -6.93 16.28 -5.67
CA LEU A 149 -5.51 15.98 -5.50
C LEU A 149 -5.21 14.47 -5.43
N GLY A 150 -3.94 14.09 -5.29
CA GLY A 150 -3.54 12.68 -5.33
C GLY A 150 -3.19 12.21 -6.73
N GLY A 151 -2.02 11.62 -6.93
CA GLY A 151 -1.70 10.96 -8.21
C GLY A 151 -2.40 9.62 -8.33
N ALA A 152 -2.11 8.72 -7.39
CA ALA A 152 -2.68 7.37 -7.34
C ALA A 152 -4.01 7.32 -6.61
N LEU A 153 -4.07 7.91 -5.43
CA LEU A 153 -5.16 7.70 -4.50
C LEU A 153 -5.61 9.01 -3.84
N TYR A 154 -6.90 9.32 -3.96
CA TYR A 154 -7.58 10.37 -3.21
C TYR A 154 -8.53 9.73 -2.20
N VAL A 155 -8.47 10.15 -0.93
CA VAL A 155 -9.41 9.71 0.11
C VAL A 155 -9.99 10.91 0.86
N GLU A 156 -11.30 11.02 0.90
CA GLU A 156 -11.99 12.15 1.50
C GLU A 156 -12.04 12.07 3.04
N GLN A 157 -12.43 10.93 3.63
CA GLN A 157 -12.75 10.82 5.07
C GLN A 157 -11.70 10.05 5.90
N GLY A 158 -10.51 9.84 5.35
CA GLY A 158 -9.37 9.26 6.04
C GLY A 158 -8.97 7.88 5.55
N LEU A 159 -7.72 7.51 5.83
CA LEU A 159 -7.14 6.22 5.48
C LEU A 159 -6.84 5.43 6.75
N VAL A 160 -7.33 4.20 6.81
CA VAL A 160 -7.05 3.24 7.88
C VAL A 160 -6.28 2.06 7.31
N MET A 161 -5.04 1.91 7.73
CA MET A 161 -4.19 0.78 7.37
C MET A 161 -4.10 -0.17 8.57
N ARG A 162 -4.68 -1.37 8.43
CA ARG A 162 -4.73 -2.35 9.52
C ARG A 162 -3.61 -3.38 9.44
N SER A 163 -3.21 -3.79 8.24
CA SER A 163 -2.15 -4.77 7.99
C SER A 163 -1.76 -4.78 6.50
N GLY A 164 -0.81 -5.63 6.09
CA GLY A 164 -0.45 -5.81 4.67
C GLY A 164 0.50 -4.75 4.13
N THR A 165 0.47 -4.52 2.83
CA THR A 165 1.29 -3.53 2.11
C THR A 165 0.42 -2.68 1.20
N LEU A 166 0.52 -1.37 1.33
CA LEU A 166 0.02 -0.38 0.38
C LEU A 166 1.21 0.26 -0.31
N GLU A 167 1.39 0.00 -1.60
CA GLU A 167 2.53 0.49 -2.38
C GLU A 167 2.05 1.42 -3.51
N VAL A 168 2.73 2.56 -3.68
CA VAL A 168 2.49 3.52 -4.75
C VAL A 168 3.81 3.80 -5.46
N LYS A 169 3.85 3.58 -6.78
CA LYS A 169 5.07 3.72 -7.59
C LYS A 169 4.89 4.65 -8.77
N GLY A 170 5.85 5.56 -8.97
CA GLY A 170 5.94 6.42 -10.15
C GLY A 170 4.65 7.20 -10.41
N SER A 171 4.02 7.72 -9.35
CA SER A 171 2.77 8.48 -9.45
C SER A 171 3.03 9.98 -9.26
N SER A 172 2.18 10.84 -9.83
CA SER A 172 2.36 12.28 -9.68
C SER A 172 1.06 13.08 -9.61
N SER A 173 1.12 14.24 -8.97
CA SER A 173 0.01 15.21 -8.93
C SER A 173 0.51 16.65 -9.11
N LEU A 174 -0.33 17.52 -9.66
CA LEU A 174 0.03 18.93 -9.84
C LEU A 174 0.09 19.69 -8.51
N ALA A 175 -0.83 19.45 -7.57
CA ALA A 175 -0.95 20.33 -6.40
C ALA A 175 -0.65 19.66 -5.04
N GLY A 176 -0.90 18.36 -4.86
CA GLY A 176 -0.54 17.72 -3.60
C GLY A 176 -0.75 16.22 -3.55
N GLY A 177 0.00 15.54 -2.68
CA GLY A 177 -0.04 14.10 -2.49
C GLY A 177 0.35 13.34 -3.75
N GLY A 178 1.58 13.51 -4.23
CA GLY A 178 2.02 12.96 -5.52
C GLY A 178 1.70 11.48 -5.71
N GLY A 179 1.76 10.69 -4.63
CA GLY A 179 1.13 9.37 -4.56
C GLY A 179 -0.28 9.42 -3.97
N ILE A 180 -0.39 9.73 -2.69
CA ILE A 180 -1.62 9.65 -1.89
C ILE A 180 -2.00 11.02 -1.36
N TYR A 181 -3.28 11.36 -1.46
CA TYR A 181 -3.87 12.53 -0.86
C TYR A 181 -5.05 12.17 0.07
N ILE A 182 -4.99 12.62 1.31
CA ILE A 182 -6.04 12.44 2.31
C ILE A 182 -6.59 13.82 2.68
N ARG A 183 -7.87 14.07 2.37
CA ARG A 183 -8.46 15.40 2.60
C ARG A 183 -8.81 15.65 4.06
N LYS A 184 -9.53 14.71 4.68
CA LYS A 184 -10.02 14.77 6.07
C LYS A 184 -9.78 13.44 6.78
N GLY A 185 -10.03 13.40 8.09
CA GLY A 185 -9.99 12.17 8.90
C GLY A 185 -8.58 11.67 9.23
N GLY A 186 -7.58 12.02 8.43
CA GLY A 186 -6.18 11.69 8.68
C GLY A 186 -5.78 10.27 8.30
N LEU A 187 -4.61 9.85 8.80
CA LEU A 187 -4.07 8.49 8.63
C LEU A 187 -4.03 7.80 9.99
N ARG A 188 -4.59 6.59 10.05
CA ARG A 188 -4.39 5.65 11.16
C ARG A 188 -3.77 4.36 10.65
N GLN A 189 -2.56 4.07 11.05
CA GLN A 189 -1.80 2.88 10.65
C GLN A 189 -1.51 2.02 11.88
N SER A 190 -2.28 0.94 12.06
CA SER A 190 -2.11 0.05 13.21
C SER A 190 -1.09 -1.07 13.00
N ALA A 191 -0.83 -1.44 11.76
CA ALA A 191 0.26 -2.32 11.36
C ALA A 191 0.48 -2.23 9.84
N GLY A 192 1.46 -2.99 9.34
CA GLY A 192 1.74 -3.11 7.91
C GLY A 192 2.54 -1.93 7.36
N SER A 193 2.78 -1.97 6.04
CA SER A 193 3.71 -1.06 5.36
C SER A 193 3.01 -0.17 4.34
N ILE A 194 3.36 1.11 4.33
CA ILE A 194 3.03 2.03 3.24
C ILE A 194 4.33 2.37 2.51
N LYS A 195 4.40 2.10 1.22
CA LYS A 195 5.60 2.29 0.39
C LYS A 195 5.33 3.28 -0.72
N LEU A 196 6.14 4.32 -0.81
CA LEU A 196 6.00 5.44 -1.73
C LEU A 196 7.30 5.57 -2.53
N ASP A 197 7.28 5.20 -3.80
CA ASP A 197 8.47 5.07 -4.64
C ASP A 197 8.35 5.96 -5.88
N GLY A 198 9.26 6.91 -6.06
CA GLY A 198 9.28 7.81 -7.21
C GLY A 198 8.04 8.69 -7.34
N CYS A 199 7.39 9.04 -6.23
CA CYS A 199 6.17 9.84 -6.24
C CYS A 199 6.48 11.34 -6.26
N LYS A 200 5.74 12.13 -7.05
CA LYS A 200 6.07 13.54 -7.27
C LYS A 200 4.87 14.48 -7.16
N SER A 201 5.05 15.62 -6.51
CA SER A 201 4.08 16.71 -6.53
C SER A 201 4.72 18.03 -6.91
N GLU A 202 4.05 18.91 -7.66
CA GLU A 202 4.55 20.29 -7.84
C GLU A 202 4.14 21.21 -6.66
N GLY A 203 3.31 20.69 -5.75
CA GLY A 203 2.92 21.37 -4.52
C GLY A 203 3.41 20.63 -3.27
N ILE A 204 2.49 20.06 -2.50
CA ILE A 204 2.76 19.62 -1.12
C ILE A 204 2.64 18.10 -1.00
N GLY A 205 3.62 17.43 -0.37
CA GLY A 205 3.63 15.98 -0.14
C GLY A 205 3.95 15.19 -1.41
N GLY A 206 5.22 14.88 -1.64
CA GLY A 206 5.65 14.16 -2.85
C GLY A 206 5.13 12.73 -2.90
N GLY A 207 5.19 12.02 -1.77
CA GLY A 207 4.56 10.71 -1.60
C GLY A 207 3.14 10.81 -1.05
N LEU A 208 2.97 11.41 0.13
CA LEU A 208 1.72 11.48 0.89
C LEU A 208 1.46 12.90 1.38
N LEU A 209 0.22 13.38 1.21
CA LEU A 209 -0.28 14.59 1.85
C LEU A 209 -1.52 14.27 2.68
N ILE A 210 -1.48 14.64 3.96
CA ILE A 210 -2.65 14.67 4.85
C ILE A 210 -3.04 16.12 5.07
N LYS A 211 -4.14 16.54 4.45
CA LYS A 211 -4.58 17.93 4.57
C LYS A 211 -5.18 18.23 5.94
N ALA A 212 -6.06 17.36 6.43
CA ALA A 212 -6.76 17.52 7.71
C ALA A 212 -6.92 16.19 8.45
N GLY A 213 -6.94 16.27 9.79
CA GLY A 213 -7.04 15.11 10.69
C GLY A 213 -5.71 14.76 11.36
N GLY A 214 -5.70 13.64 12.10
CA GLY A 214 -4.51 13.16 12.84
C GLY A 214 -3.63 12.21 12.03
N PHE A 215 -2.38 12.03 12.47
CA PHE A 215 -1.50 10.96 12.01
C PHE A 215 -1.19 10.06 13.20
N ASN A 216 -1.74 8.84 13.20
CA ASN A 216 -1.52 7.86 14.26
C ASN A 216 -0.88 6.62 13.64
N GLN A 217 0.30 6.25 14.12
CA GLN A 217 1.06 5.10 13.69
C GLN A 217 1.48 4.27 14.90
N ASP A 218 1.00 3.03 14.97
CA ASP A 218 1.35 2.08 16.02
C ASP A 218 2.77 1.52 15.82
N ALA A 219 3.35 0.89 16.85
CA ALA A 219 4.77 0.49 16.86
C ALA A 219 5.20 -0.54 15.80
N THR A 220 4.24 -1.26 15.21
CA THR A 220 4.46 -2.32 14.21
C THR A 220 4.19 -1.85 12.79
N ALA A 221 3.94 -0.56 12.60
CA ALA A 221 3.65 0.04 11.32
C ALA A 221 4.88 0.75 10.76
N ASP A 222 5.02 0.71 9.43
CA ASP A 222 6.13 1.33 8.72
C ASP A 222 5.66 2.17 7.51
N ILE A 223 6.32 3.30 7.29
CA ILE A 223 6.22 4.08 6.05
C ILE A 223 7.60 4.18 5.43
N HIS A 224 7.71 3.84 4.16
CA HIS A 224 8.95 3.92 3.39
C HIS A 224 8.77 4.81 2.18
N CYS A 225 9.62 5.82 2.03
CA CYS A 225 9.64 6.72 0.90
C CYS A 225 10.99 6.65 0.19
N VAL A 226 10.97 6.51 -1.14
CA VAL A 226 12.16 6.47 -1.98
C VAL A 226 11.96 7.40 -3.17
N ASP A 227 12.96 8.23 -3.46
CA ASP A 227 13.02 9.10 -4.65
C ASP A 227 11.76 9.97 -4.86
N CYS A 228 11.10 10.37 -3.76
CA CYS A 228 9.91 11.21 -3.82
C CYS A 228 10.26 12.70 -3.81
N SER A 229 9.52 13.54 -4.53
CA SER A 229 9.83 14.97 -4.61
C SER A 229 8.60 15.87 -4.53
N ALA A 230 8.73 17.02 -3.86
CA ALA A 230 7.70 18.05 -3.82
C ALA A 230 8.26 19.47 -3.68
N LYS A 231 7.42 20.48 -3.85
CA LYS A 231 7.76 21.84 -3.42
C LYS A 231 7.87 21.93 -1.90
N HIS A 232 6.96 21.26 -1.17
CA HIS A 232 7.02 21.13 0.29
C HIS A 232 6.77 19.67 0.72
N GLY A 233 7.63 19.11 1.58
CA GLY A 233 7.51 17.74 2.09
C GLY A 233 7.70 16.66 1.02
N GLY A 234 8.95 16.30 0.72
CA GLY A 234 9.29 15.39 -0.39
C GLY A 234 8.69 13.98 -0.27
N CYS A 235 8.57 13.45 0.95
CA CYS A 235 7.93 12.16 1.22
C CYS A 235 6.51 12.37 1.75
N LEU A 236 6.38 13.02 2.90
CA LEU A 236 5.14 13.22 3.62
C LEU A 236 4.94 14.71 3.96
N ALA A 237 3.70 15.17 3.93
CA ALA A 237 3.35 16.50 4.41
C ALA A 237 2.00 16.52 5.12
N THR A 238 1.86 17.45 6.06
CA THR A 238 0.62 17.70 6.81
C THR A 238 0.31 19.18 6.88
N GLU A 239 -0.90 19.62 6.53
CA GLU A 239 -1.21 21.06 6.41
C GLU A 239 -1.89 21.70 7.62
N GLN A 240 -2.65 20.95 8.45
CA GLN A 240 -3.40 21.53 9.57
C GLN A 240 -2.69 21.42 10.92
N ALA A 241 -2.89 22.43 11.77
CA ALA A 241 -2.23 22.61 13.07
C ALA A 241 -2.72 21.65 14.17
N ASP A 242 -3.90 21.05 14.03
CA ASP A 242 -4.45 20.08 14.99
C ASP A 242 -3.93 18.65 14.76
N LEU A 243 -2.76 18.52 14.11
CA LEU A 243 -2.15 17.22 13.88
C LEU A 243 -1.68 16.63 15.21
N ALA A 244 -2.51 15.77 15.79
CA ALA A 244 -2.03 14.76 16.72
C ALA A 244 -1.12 13.81 15.93
N LEU A 245 0.18 13.98 16.10
CA LEU A 245 1.20 13.09 15.57
C LEU A 245 1.56 12.09 16.67
N ASP A 246 0.99 10.89 16.60
CA ASP A 246 1.28 9.79 17.52
C ASP A 246 2.04 8.70 16.74
N VAL A 247 3.37 8.73 16.81
CA VAL A 247 4.24 7.87 16.01
C VAL A 247 5.04 6.96 16.92
N HIS A 248 4.63 5.70 16.96
CA HIS A 248 5.38 4.63 17.62
C HIS A 248 6.12 3.74 16.63
N GLY A 249 5.75 3.82 15.34
CA GLY A 249 6.32 3.03 14.25
C GLY A 249 7.54 3.68 13.59
N THR A 250 7.89 3.17 12.40
CA THR A 250 9.06 3.65 11.65
C THR A 250 8.62 4.46 10.43
N ILE A 251 9.29 5.58 10.17
CA ILE A 251 9.18 6.26 8.88
C ILE A 251 10.58 6.51 8.32
N GLU A 252 10.84 5.97 7.14
CA GLU A 252 12.11 6.07 6.42
C GLU A 252 11.91 6.84 5.12
N ALA A 253 12.81 7.77 4.84
CA ALA A 253 12.82 8.53 3.60
C ALA A 253 14.21 8.55 3.00
N HIS A 254 14.33 8.02 1.79
CA HIS A 254 15.58 7.93 1.03
C HIS A 254 15.45 8.77 -0.22
N ASN A 255 16.45 9.62 -0.48
CA ASN A 255 16.53 10.48 -1.67
C ASN A 255 15.27 11.33 -1.92
N CYS A 256 14.55 11.67 -0.86
CA CYS A 256 13.35 12.49 -0.97
C CYS A 256 13.72 13.97 -0.96
N VAL A 257 13.17 14.76 -1.89
CA VAL A 257 13.54 16.15 -2.13
C VAL A 257 12.36 17.09 -1.88
N ALA A 258 12.61 18.18 -1.16
CA ALA A 258 11.68 19.30 -1.04
C ALA A 258 12.38 20.58 -1.51
N GLU A 259 11.82 21.26 -2.52
CA GLU A 259 12.46 22.44 -3.14
C GLU A 259 12.33 23.72 -2.30
N GLY A 260 11.25 23.84 -1.51
CA GLY A 260 10.95 24.99 -0.65
C GLY A 260 11.46 24.87 0.79
N SER A 261 10.95 25.73 1.68
CA SER A 261 11.23 25.65 3.12
C SER A 261 10.72 24.32 3.68
N GLY A 262 11.62 23.58 4.33
CA GLY A 262 11.39 22.21 4.80
C GLY A 262 12.14 21.21 3.94
N ARG A 263 13.48 21.13 4.10
CA ARG A 263 14.38 20.23 3.35
C ARG A 263 14.17 18.73 3.61
N PHE A 264 13.10 18.34 4.30
CA PHE A 264 12.89 17.00 4.79
C PHE A 264 11.57 16.40 4.33
N ALA A 265 11.52 15.08 4.48
CA ALA A 265 10.38 14.20 4.31
C ALA A 265 9.10 14.60 5.06
N PHE A 266 9.13 15.63 5.91
CA PHE A 266 8.02 16.08 6.74
C PHE A 266 8.02 17.59 6.84
N THR A 267 6.86 18.19 6.58
CA THR A 267 6.55 19.56 7.00
C THR A 267 5.24 19.52 7.76
N SER A 268 5.25 19.88 9.05
CA SER A 268 4.05 20.27 9.77
C SER A 268 3.96 21.80 9.75
N ASN A 269 2.80 22.33 9.37
CA ASN A 269 2.55 23.77 9.38
C ASN A 269 2.21 24.29 10.80
N THR A 270 2.92 23.81 11.82
CA THR A 270 2.69 24.18 13.22
C THR A 270 3.61 25.32 13.61
N ASP A 271 3.23 26.54 13.24
CA ASP A 271 3.64 27.70 14.01
C ASP A 271 2.99 27.61 15.40
N ASN A 272 3.80 27.41 16.44
CA ASN A 272 3.48 27.47 17.89
C ASN A 272 3.12 26.17 18.63
N ALA A 273 4.15 25.47 19.15
CA ALA A 273 4.16 24.96 20.53
C ALA A 273 5.60 24.65 20.99
N PRO A 274 6.20 25.43 21.91
CA PRO A 274 7.51 25.09 22.46
C PRO A 274 7.38 23.90 23.43
N GLY A 275 8.14 22.81 23.21
CA GLY A 275 8.33 21.77 24.22
C GLY A 275 8.40 20.31 23.78
N GLN A 276 8.26 19.98 22.49
CA GLN A 276 8.40 18.58 22.03
C GLN A 276 9.73 18.35 21.32
N GLN A 277 10.55 17.49 21.93
CA GLN A 277 11.83 17.04 21.39
C GLN A 277 11.58 15.73 20.64
N TRP A 278 11.83 15.71 19.34
CA TRP A 278 11.58 14.55 18.47
C TRP A 278 12.90 13.95 18.01
N SER A 279 13.11 12.64 18.24
CA SER A 279 14.21 11.90 17.60
C SER A 279 13.70 11.32 16.29
N LEU A 280 13.91 12.05 15.20
CA LEU A 280 13.78 11.53 13.84
C LEU A 280 15.08 10.76 13.52
N VAL A 281 15.02 9.45 13.32
CA VAL A 281 16.18 8.69 12.83
C VAL A 281 16.35 9.03 11.35
N LEU A 282 17.24 9.97 11.10
CA LEU A 282 17.62 10.46 9.78
C LEU A 282 18.63 9.48 9.17
N GLY A 283 18.19 8.74 8.14
CA GLY A 283 19.11 8.06 7.23
C GLY A 283 20.00 9.09 6.52
N THR A 284 21.31 8.94 6.63
CA THR A 284 22.27 9.78 5.88
C THR A 284 22.16 9.45 4.40
N ALA A 285 21.94 10.47 3.57
CA ALA A 285 22.18 10.37 2.13
C ALA A 285 23.68 10.06 1.93
N SER A 286 23.99 8.89 1.36
CA SER A 286 25.33 8.50 0.89
C SER A 286 25.41 8.62 -0.61
#